data_AF-E3ZLU5-F1
#
_entry.id   AF-E3ZLU5-F1
#
_cell.length_a   1.000
_cell.length_b   1.000
_cell.length_c   1.000
_cell.angle_alpha   90.00
_cell.angle_beta   90.00
_cell.angle_gamma   90.00
#
_symmetry.space_group_name_H-M   'P 1'
#
loop_
_entity.id
_entity.type
_entity.pdbx_description
1 polymer ?
#
loop_
_entity_poly.entity_id
_entity_poly.type
_entity_poly.pdbx_seq_one_letter_code
_entity_poly.pdbx_strand_id
1 'polypeptide(L)'
;VTQQPLGGKAQFGGQRFGEMEVWALEAYGAAYTLQEILTIKSDDVVGRVKTYEAIVKGESVPEPGVPESFKVLIKELQSLGMDVKMLSADEKEIEMRDMDDDDFTNQNDAFNIVQPENAAAEKTE
;
A
#
# COMPACT_ATOMS: atom_id res chain seq x y z
N VAL A 1 -12.16 10.00 1.39
CA VAL A 1 -11.30 11.20 1.32
C VAL A 1 -9.89 10.78 1.68
N THR A 2 -9.67 10.23 2.89
CA THR A 2 -8.49 9.40 3.19
C THR A 2 -8.75 7.95 2.76
N GLN A 3 -7.70 7.18 2.44
CA GLN A 3 -7.76 5.74 2.10
C GLN A 3 -7.52 4.86 3.34
N GLN A 4 -7.66 5.44 4.53
CA GLN A 4 -7.47 4.78 5.81
C GLN A 4 -8.60 3.78 6.11
N PRO A 5 -8.31 2.71 6.87
CA PRO A 5 -9.33 1.77 7.30
C PRO A 5 -10.43 2.47 8.11
N LEU A 6 -11.67 2.05 7.89
CA LEU A 6 -12.82 2.57 8.63
C LEU A 6 -12.69 2.26 10.13
N GLY A 7 -13.28 3.11 10.96
CA GLY A 7 -13.32 2.91 12.41
C GLY A 7 -14.55 2.13 12.86
N GLY A 8 -14.38 1.34 13.93
CA GLY A 8 -15.50 0.76 14.68
C GLY A 8 -15.78 -0.72 14.39
N LYS A 9 -16.12 -1.45 15.45
CA LYS A 9 -16.30 -2.91 15.42
C LYS A 9 -17.40 -3.37 14.44
N ALA A 10 -18.45 -2.58 14.26
CA ALA A 10 -19.58 -2.93 13.39
C ALA A 10 -19.20 -2.94 11.89
N GLN A 11 -18.14 -2.22 11.51
CA GLN A 11 -17.67 -2.13 10.12
C GLN A 11 -16.43 -3.01 9.89
N PHE A 12 -16.10 -3.90 10.84
CA PHE A 12 -14.82 -4.61 10.86
C PHE A 12 -13.64 -3.64 10.70
N GLY A 13 -13.74 -2.49 11.37
CA GLY A 13 -12.79 -1.40 11.26
C GLY A 13 -11.46 -1.68 11.96
N GLY A 14 -10.44 -0.93 11.54
CA GLY A 14 -9.11 -0.97 12.14
C GLY A 14 -9.08 -0.34 13.54
N GLN A 15 -8.01 -0.63 14.28
CA GLN A 15 -7.70 0.05 15.53
C GLN A 15 -7.07 1.41 15.23
N ARG A 16 -7.46 2.44 15.99
CA ARG A 16 -6.78 3.73 15.93
C ARG A 16 -5.40 3.61 16.54
N PHE A 17 -4.39 3.92 15.76
CA PHE A 17 -3.03 4.19 16.22
C PHE A 17 -2.86 5.71 16.28
N GLY A 18 -2.74 6.26 17.48
CA GLY A 18 -2.74 7.70 17.73
C GLY A 18 -1.34 8.25 17.99
N GLU A 19 -1.30 9.54 18.29
CA GLU A 19 -0.07 10.30 18.53
C GLU A 19 0.72 9.76 19.74
N MET A 20 0.03 9.34 20.81
CA MET A 20 0.70 8.77 21.98
C MET A 20 1.38 7.44 21.66
N GLU A 21 0.77 6.61 20.81
CA GLU A 21 1.37 5.35 20.38
C GLU A 21 2.54 5.57 19.41
N VAL A 22 2.48 6.61 18.56
CA VAL A 22 3.61 7.05 17.74
C VAL A 22 4.79 7.42 18.63
N TRP A 23 4.58 8.27 19.65
CA TRP A 23 5.64 8.65 20.59
C TRP A 23 6.26 7.44 21.29
N ALA A 24 5.45 6.45 21.64
CA ALA A 24 5.96 5.23 22.25
C ALA A 24 6.92 4.50 21.30
N LEU A 25 6.55 4.30 20.03
CA LEU A 25 7.43 3.63 19.05
C LEU A 25 8.68 4.43 18.72
N GLU A 26 8.58 5.77 18.65
CA GLU A 26 9.73 6.65 18.46
C GLU A 26 10.71 6.54 19.63
N ALA A 27 10.21 6.56 20.87
CA ALA A 27 11.04 6.41 22.08
C ALA A 27 11.72 5.04 22.15
N TYR A 28 11.07 3.99 21.64
CA TYR A 28 11.68 2.67 21.49
C TYR A 28 12.71 2.58 20.35
N GLY A 29 12.75 3.55 19.44
CA GLY A 29 13.59 3.50 18.23
C GLY A 29 13.09 2.51 17.19
N ALA A 30 11.80 2.15 17.21
CA ALA A 30 11.20 1.16 16.31
C ALA A 30 10.79 1.78 14.96
N ALA A 31 11.75 2.34 14.23
CA ALA A 31 11.51 3.10 13.00
C ALA A 31 10.75 2.31 11.93
N TYR A 32 11.15 1.06 11.66
CA TYR A 32 10.50 0.21 10.66
C TYR A 32 9.07 -0.15 11.04
N THR A 33 8.81 -0.43 12.32
CA THR A 33 7.45 -0.72 12.81
C THR A 33 6.54 0.49 12.68
N LEU A 34 7.05 1.68 13.02
CA LEU A 34 6.31 2.92 12.87
C LEU A 34 6.00 3.20 11.39
N GLN A 35 6.99 3.06 10.51
CA GLN A 35 6.82 3.23 9.07
C GLN A 35 5.76 2.25 8.54
N GLU A 36 5.84 0.97 8.90
CA GLU A 36 4.91 -0.07 8.47
C GLU A 36 3.46 0.25 8.89
N ILE A 37 3.27 0.74 10.12
CA ILE A 37 1.96 1.13 10.65
C ILE A 37 1.37 2.32 9.87
N LEU A 38 2.18 3.33 9.56
CA LEU A 38 1.72 4.56 8.92
C LEU A 38 1.55 4.44 7.40
N THR A 39 2.14 3.43 6.77
CA THR A 39 2.14 3.24 5.31
C THR A 39 1.28 2.02 4.91
N ILE A 40 1.91 0.85 4.73
CA ILE A 40 1.33 -0.38 4.18
C ILE A 40 0.24 -1.00 5.07
N LYS A 41 0.09 -0.57 6.33
CA LYS A 41 -1.03 -0.98 7.21
C LYS A 41 -2.15 0.06 7.32
N SER A 42 -1.98 1.24 6.73
CA SER A 42 -2.91 2.36 6.85
C SER A 42 -3.37 2.85 5.48
N ASP A 43 -2.54 3.64 4.80
CA ASP A 43 -2.99 4.58 3.76
C ASP A 43 -2.16 4.51 2.47
N ASP A 44 -1.29 3.51 2.34
CA ASP A 44 -0.62 3.15 1.08
C ASP A 44 -1.44 2.08 0.35
N VAL A 45 -2.22 2.50 -0.66
CA VAL A 45 -3.15 1.62 -1.39
C VAL A 45 -2.41 0.53 -2.17
N VAL A 46 -1.37 0.91 -2.90
CA VAL A 46 -0.57 -0.02 -3.72
C VAL A 46 0.27 -0.93 -2.83
N GLY A 47 0.90 -0.36 -1.80
CA GLY A 47 1.71 -1.10 -0.83
C GLY A 47 0.91 -2.14 -0.07
N ARG A 48 -0.34 -1.84 0.30
CA ARG A 48 -1.25 -2.81 0.96
C ARG A 48 -1.51 -4.06 0.12
N VAL A 49 -1.81 -3.88 -1.17
CA VAL A 49 -2.11 -5.01 -2.09
C VAL A 49 -0.84 -5.84 -2.30
N LYS A 50 0.29 -5.21 -2.59
CA LYS A 50 1.57 -5.90 -2.79
C LYS A 50 2.04 -6.63 -1.52
N THR A 51 1.83 -6.04 -0.35
CA THR A 51 2.13 -6.67 0.94
C THR A 51 1.27 -7.91 1.17
N TYR A 52 -0.03 -7.82 0.86
CA TYR A 52 -0.92 -8.98 0.96
C TYR A 52 -0.46 -10.13 0.05
N GLU A 53 -0.12 -9.83 -1.20
CA GLU A 53 0.43 -10.82 -2.13
C GLU A 53 1.74 -11.44 -1.64
N ALA A 54 2.68 -10.62 -1.15
CA ALA A 54 3.95 -11.09 -0.63
C ALA A 54 3.77 -12.04 0.56
N ILE A 55 2.84 -11.72 1.48
CA ILE A 55 2.51 -12.59 2.62
C ILE A 55 1.93 -13.93 2.15
N VAL A 56 1.03 -13.91 1.15
CA VAL A 56 0.43 -15.14 0.60
C VAL A 56 1.47 -16.00 -0.13
N LYS A 57 2.43 -15.37 -0.84
CA LYS A 57 3.51 -16.05 -1.57
C LYS A 57 4.69 -16.47 -0.68
N GLY A 58 4.75 -15.98 0.57
CA GLY A 58 5.89 -16.20 1.47
C GLY A 58 7.15 -15.42 1.08
N GLU A 59 6.97 -14.33 0.33
CA GLU A 59 8.04 -13.43 -0.11
C GLU A 59 8.28 -12.31 0.90
N SER A 60 9.39 -11.57 0.74
CA SER A 60 9.67 -10.40 1.57
C SER A 60 8.69 -9.26 1.28
N VAL A 61 8.26 -8.58 2.34
CA VAL A 61 7.40 -7.39 2.23
C VAL A 61 8.11 -6.30 1.41
N PRO A 62 7.44 -5.67 0.42
CA PRO A 62 8.03 -4.62 -0.40
C PRO A 62 8.30 -3.34 0.40
N GLU A 63 9.14 -2.46 -0.14
CA GLU A 63 9.37 -1.15 0.47
C GLU A 63 8.10 -0.28 0.42
N PRO A 64 7.76 0.41 1.53
CA PRO A 64 6.60 1.29 1.58
C PRO A 64 6.69 2.52 0.66
N GLY A 65 5.55 2.94 0.12
CA GLY A 65 5.43 4.15 -0.68
C GLY A 65 5.06 5.41 0.11
N VAL A 66 4.64 6.44 -0.62
CA VAL A 66 4.15 7.71 -0.04
C VAL A 66 2.68 7.55 0.37
N PRO A 67 2.29 7.87 1.62
CA PRO A 67 0.91 7.80 2.07
C PRO A 67 -0.03 8.76 1.31
N GLU A 68 -1.26 8.33 1.05
CA GLU A 68 -2.28 9.17 0.41
C GLU A 68 -2.64 10.41 1.23
N SER A 69 -2.71 10.30 2.55
CA SER A 69 -2.91 11.43 3.47
C SER A 69 -1.89 12.55 3.29
N PHE A 70 -0.64 12.24 2.92
CA PHE A 70 0.34 13.28 2.63
C PHE A 70 0.04 14.01 1.32
N LYS A 71 -0.42 13.29 0.30
CA LYS A 71 -0.87 13.90 -0.97
C LYS A 71 -2.09 14.81 -0.73
N VAL A 72 -3.06 14.33 0.05
CA VAL A 72 -4.26 15.11 0.42
C VAL A 72 -3.86 16.38 1.17
N LEU A 73 -2.93 16.30 2.13
CA LEU A 73 -2.41 17.47 2.84
C LEU A 73 -1.85 18.52 1.88
N ILE A 74 -1.05 18.12 0.89
CA ILE A 74 -0.49 19.05 -0.09
C ILE A 74 -1.60 19.72 -0.91
N LYS A 75 -2.59 18.95 -1.35
CA LYS A 75 -3.75 19.50 -2.08
C LYS A 75 -4.57 20.45 -1.23
N GLU A 76 -4.75 20.17 0.05
CA GLU A 76 -5.44 21.05 0.99
C GLU A 76 -4.68 22.37 1.19
N LEU A 77 -3.35 22.34 1.34
CA LEU A 77 -2.53 23.56 1.41
C LEU A 77 -2.56 24.35 0.11
N GLN A 78 -2.49 23.68 -1.05
CA GLN A 78 -2.61 24.32 -2.36
C GLN A 78 -3.99 24.97 -2.56
N SER A 79 -5.06 24.36 -2.02
CA SER A 79 -6.41 24.92 -2.07
C SER A 79 -6.56 26.24 -1.28
N LEU A 80 -5.70 26.47 -0.29
CA LEU A 80 -5.61 27.73 0.46
C LEU A 80 -4.81 28.82 -0.28
N GLY A 81 -4.28 28.52 -1.47
CA GLY A 81 -3.44 29.44 -2.25
C GLY A 81 -1.96 29.41 -1.89
N MET A 82 -1.50 28.38 -1.16
CA MET A 82 -0.08 28.19 -0.88
C MET A 82 0.59 27.40 -2.00
N ASP A 83 1.75 27.87 -2.49
CA ASP A 83 2.58 27.12 -3.43
C ASP A 83 3.46 26.12 -2.67
N VAL A 84 2.98 24.88 -2.54
CA VAL A 84 3.70 23.79 -1.87
C VAL A 84 4.23 22.83 -2.93
N LYS A 85 5.55 22.63 -2.92
CA LYS A 85 6.29 21.82 -3.90
C LYS A 85 7.24 20.85 -3.20
N MET A 86 7.36 19.65 -3.74
CA MET A 86 8.39 18.70 -3.33
C MET A 86 9.64 18.92 -4.17
N LEU A 87 10.77 19.10 -3.50
CA LEU A 87 12.06 19.26 -4.13
C LEU A 87 12.92 18.03 -3.89
N SER A 88 13.63 17.59 -4.92
CA SER A 88 14.71 16.63 -4.79
C SER A 88 15.96 17.29 -4.20
N ALA A 89 16.98 16.49 -3.88
CA ALA A 89 18.29 16.99 -3.44
C ALA A 89 18.93 17.95 -4.46
N ASP A 90 18.64 17.79 -5.75
CA ASP A 90 19.10 18.65 -6.84
C ASP A 90 18.21 19.90 -7.06
N GLU A 91 17.34 20.25 -6.11
CA GLU A 91 16.36 21.35 -6.20
C GLU A 91 15.37 21.24 -7.38
N LYS A 92 15.24 20.04 -7.97
CA LYS A 92 14.26 19.76 -9.02
C LYS A 92 12.90 19.46 -8.41
N GLU A 93 11.87 20.04 -8.98
CA GLU A 93 10.48 19.78 -8.60
C GLU A 93 10.10 18.33 -8.94
N ILE A 94 9.59 17.61 -7.95
CA ILE A 94 9.08 16.24 -8.10
C ILE A 94 7.57 16.33 -8.20
N GLU A 95 7.04 15.95 -9.36
CA GLU A 95 5.60 15.73 -9.51
C GLU A 95 5.19 14.43 -8.82
N MET A 96 4.28 14.52 -7.85
CA MET A 96 3.60 13.34 -7.34
C MET A 96 2.56 12.92 -8.38
N ARG A 97 2.88 11.88 -9.16
CA ARG A 97 1.89 11.22 -10.00
C ARG A 97 1.12 10.21 -9.16
N ASP A 98 -0.20 10.19 -9.35
CA ASP A 98 -1.04 9.13 -8.82
C ASP A 98 -0.73 7.85 -9.61
N MET A 99 -0.30 6.81 -8.90
CA MET A 99 -0.01 5.48 -9.47
C MET A 99 -1.30 4.68 -9.70
N ASP A 100 -2.44 5.35 -9.87
CA ASP A 100 -3.76 4.71 -9.91
C ASP A 100 -4.07 4.03 -11.26
N ASP A 101 -3.27 4.25 -12.31
CA ASP A 101 -3.67 3.87 -13.69
C ASP A 101 -2.91 2.70 -14.36
N ASP A 102 -1.73 2.25 -13.89
CA ASP A 102 -0.84 1.44 -14.75
C ASP A 102 -0.52 -0.02 -14.37
N ASP A 103 -1.09 -0.61 -13.29
CA ASP A 103 -0.66 -1.97 -12.86
C ASP A 103 -1.77 -3.02 -12.62
N PHE A 104 -3.05 -2.68 -12.77
CA PHE A 104 -4.15 -3.66 -12.60
C PHE A 104 -4.52 -4.45 -13.86
N THR A 105 -4.00 -4.10 -15.03
CA THR A 105 -4.41 -4.69 -16.32
C THR A 105 -3.58 -5.90 -16.78
N ASN A 106 -2.44 -6.21 -16.15
CA ASN A 106 -1.50 -7.23 -16.66
C ASN A 106 -1.38 -8.55 -15.87
N GLN A 107 -2.25 -8.82 -14.88
CA GLN A 107 -2.20 -10.10 -14.13
C GLN A 107 -3.35 -11.08 -14.41
N ASN A 108 -4.31 -10.73 -15.27
CA ASN A 108 -5.45 -11.63 -15.57
C ASN A 108 -5.11 -12.84 -16.47
N ASP A 109 -3.89 -12.92 -17.02
CA ASP A 109 -3.48 -14.03 -17.89
C ASP A 109 -2.84 -15.23 -17.16
N ALA A 110 -2.64 -15.16 -15.84
CA ALA A 110 -2.00 -16.25 -15.08
C ALA A 110 -2.98 -17.24 -14.42
N PHE A 111 -4.29 -17.00 -14.49
CA PHE A 111 -5.32 -17.86 -13.88
C PHE A 111 -6.09 -18.72 -14.92
N ASN A 112 -5.36 -19.45 -15.77
CA ASN A 112 -5.90 -20.65 -16.41
C ASN A 112 -5.37 -21.88 -15.67
N ILE A 113 -6.11 -22.27 -14.63
CA ILE A 113 -5.90 -23.51 -13.88
C ILE A 113 -6.12 -24.68 -14.84
N VAL A 114 -5.04 -25.39 -15.18
CA VAL A 114 -5.09 -26.69 -15.85
C VAL A 114 -5.86 -27.66 -14.95
N GLN A 115 -7.04 -28.10 -15.39
CA GLN A 115 -7.80 -29.16 -14.71
C GLN A 115 -7.05 -30.50 -14.82
N PRO A 116 -6.84 -31.23 -13.71
CA PRO A 116 -6.25 -32.56 -13.76
C PRO A 116 -7.37 -33.58 -13.94
N GLU A 117 -7.75 -33.86 -15.18
CA GLU A 117 -8.60 -34.99 -15.53
C GLU A 117 -8.07 -35.62 -16.82
N ASN A 118 -7.30 -36.71 -16.65
CA ASN A 118 -7.17 -37.87 -17.54
C ASN A 118 -5.78 -38.52 -17.42
N ALA A 119 -5.42 -38.87 -16.18
CA ALA A 119 -4.50 -39.99 -15.92
C ALA A 119 -5.29 -41.31 -16.04
N ALA A 120 -5.72 -41.71 -17.24
CA ALA A 120 -6.17 -43.08 -17.53
C ALA A 120 -6.46 -43.29 -19.04
N ALA A 121 -5.44 -43.22 -19.90
CA ALA A 121 -5.51 -43.84 -21.24
C ALA A 121 -4.12 -44.04 -21.87
N GLU A 122 -3.14 -44.57 -21.13
CA GLU A 122 -2.06 -45.32 -21.76
C GLU A 122 -2.51 -46.78 -21.87
N LYS A 123 -3.00 -47.18 -23.05
CA LYS A 123 -2.93 -48.53 -23.62
C LYS A 123 -3.58 -48.56 -25.01
N THR A 124 -2.77 -48.32 -26.02
CA THR A 124 -2.87 -48.69 -27.46
C THR A 124 -1.77 -47.88 -28.14
N GLU A 125 -0.82 -48.37 -28.92
CA GLU A 125 -0.56 -49.61 -29.66
C GLU A 125 0.97 -49.70 -29.87
#